data_AF-A0A819SDX2-F1
#
_entry.id   AF-A0A819SDX2-F1
#
_cell.length_a   1.000
_cell.length_b   1.000
_cell.length_c   1.000
_cell.angle_alpha   90.00
_cell.angle_beta   90.00
_cell.angle_gamma   90.00
#
_symmetry.space_group_name_H-M   'P 1'
#
loop_
_entity.id
_entity.type
_entity.pdbx_description
1 polymer ?
#
loop_
_entity_poly.entity_id
_entity_poly.type
_entity_poly.pdbx_seq_one_letter_code
_entity_poly.pdbx_strand_id
1 'polypeptide(L)'
;MFSSVPDVIDGIYSTRIFILSFIIGVFILVFYSSLSTHIRINTVYQPSMNEYEQLYKRYSSMLTCPCTRLSIPYSSIIYMKPYYHQVCSSDCVKDDKWLLYSLGIYANINGRDFRVRASTIFTMLQKLCVLSTELVANKPADFNNLQFITPRLIPKYIFDMQTSELMQQFHKQVFDKKNILFILLIIN
;
A
#
# COMPACT_ATOMS: atom_id res chain seq x y z
N MET A 1 -4.88 89.65 35.38
CA MET A 1 -4.13 89.29 34.16
C MET A 1 -3.34 88.03 34.50
N PHE A 2 -3.98 86.86 34.49
CA PHE A 2 -3.32 85.58 34.79
C PHE A 2 -2.80 85.03 33.48
N SER A 3 -1.50 85.15 33.26
CA SER A 3 -0.78 84.48 32.19
C SER A 3 -1.00 82.97 32.35
N SER A 4 -1.62 82.35 31.35
CA SER A 4 -1.71 80.91 31.21
C SER A 4 -0.29 80.32 31.23
N VAL A 5 0.08 79.69 32.35
CA VAL A 5 1.37 79.03 32.54
C VAL A 5 1.46 77.89 31.50
N PRO A 6 2.47 77.90 30.61
CA PRO A 6 2.63 76.90 29.54
C PRO A 6 2.61 75.46 30.08
N ASP A 7 3.17 75.24 31.28
CA ASP A 7 3.31 73.92 31.90
C ASP A 7 1.99 73.19 32.16
N VAL A 8 0.91 73.92 32.43
CA VAL A 8 -0.41 73.31 32.68
C VAL A 8 -1.04 72.81 31.38
N ILE A 9 -0.80 73.56 30.29
CA ILE A 9 -1.31 73.24 28.96
C ILE A 9 -0.59 71.99 28.41
N ASP A 10 0.73 71.92 28.59
CA ASP A 10 1.55 70.77 28.20
C ASP A 10 1.17 69.49 28.96
N GLY A 11 0.82 69.61 30.24
CA GLY A 11 0.29 68.51 31.06
C GLY A 11 -1.03 67.94 30.52
N ILE A 12 -1.95 68.80 30.06
CA ILE A 12 -3.25 68.41 29.49
C ILE A 12 -3.07 67.70 28.14
N TYR A 13 -2.15 68.17 27.28
CA TYR A 13 -1.89 67.52 25.99
C TYR A 13 -1.22 66.16 26.17
N SER A 14 -0.26 66.05 27.08
CA SER A 14 0.43 64.79 27.38
C SER A 14 -0.54 63.71 27.89
N THR A 15 -1.46 64.06 28.80
CA THR A 15 -2.48 63.11 29.28
C THR A 15 -3.45 62.70 28.18
N ARG A 16 -3.87 63.62 27.31
CA ARG A 16 -4.75 63.29 26.16
C ARG A 16 -4.07 62.34 25.18
N ILE A 17 -2.80 62.57 24.86
CA ILE A 17 -2.01 61.70 23.99
C ILE A 17 -1.81 60.32 24.63
N PHE A 18 -1.53 60.28 25.94
CA PHE A 18 -1.40 59.03 26.68
C PHE A 18 -2.69 58.21 26.65
N ILE A 19 -3.83 58.84 26.92
CA ILE A 19 -5.15 58.17 26.88
C ILE A 19 -5.47 57.67 25.47
N LEU A 20 -5.23 58.49 24.44
CA LEU A 20 -5.42 58.10 23.04
C LEU A 20 -4.54 56.90 22.66
N SER A 21 -3.26 56.94 23.02
CA SER A 21 -2.32 55.84 22.80
C SER A 21 -2.76 54.56 23.52
N PHE A 22 -3.24 54.68 24.76
CA PHE A 22 -3.76 53.56 25.53
C PHE A 22 -4.99 52.93 24.87
N ILE A 23 -5.95 53.74 24.42
CA ILE A 23 -7.15 53.26 23.72
C ILE A 23 -6.76 52.56 22.41
N ILE A 24 -5.84 53.14 21.63
CA ILE A 24 -5.35 52.54 20.38
C ILE A 24 -4.66 51.20 20.66
N GLY A 25 -3.81 51.12 21.69
CA GLY A 25 -3.14 49.88 22.09
C GLY A 25 -4.11 48.77 22.49
N VAL A 26 -5.13 49.11 23.28
CA VAL A 26 -6.21 48.16 23.64
C VAL A 26 -6.98 47.72 22.39
N PHE A 27 -7.28 48.64 21.48
CA PHE A 27 -7.99 48.33 20.24
C PHE A 27 -7.19 47.35 19.35
N ILE A 28 -5.88 47.56 19.21
CA ILE A 28 -4.98 46.66 18.47
C ILE A 28 -4.97 45.26 19.11
N LEU A 29 -4.88 45.16 20.44
CA LEU A 29 -4.87 43.88 21.14
C LEU A 29 -6.19 43.11 20.96
N VAL A 30 -7.32 43.79 21.08
CA VAL A 30 -8.66 43.18 20.86
C VAL A 30 -8.80 42.71 19.42
N PHE A 31 -8.37 43.54 18.46
CA PHE A 31 -8.43 43.19 17.04
C PHE A 31 -7.53 41.99 16.72
N TYR A 32 -6.31 41.97 17.23
CA TYR A 32 -5.39 40.84 17.10
C TYR A 32 -5.96 39.55 17.71
N SER A 33 -6.53 39.63 18.90
CA SER A 33 -7.16 38.48 19.55
C SER A 33 -8.38 37.95 18.80
N SER A 34 -9.15 38.83 18.15
CA SER A 34 -10.32 38.46 17.33
C SER A 34 -9.92 37.82 16.00
N LEU A 35 -8.83 38.30 15.39
CA LEU A 35 -8.25 37.75 14.17
C LEU A 35 -7.49 36.44 14.40
N SER A 36 -7.09 36.16 15.64
CA SER A 36 -6.41 34.92 15.96
C SER A 36 -7.36 33.73 15.76
N THR A 37 -7.19 33.02 14.65
CA THR A 37 -7.96 31.82 14.37
C THR A 37 -7.54 30.72 15.34
N HIS A 38 -8.41 30.38 16.28
CA HIS A 38 -8.18 29.25 17.18
C HIS A 38 -8.33 27.93 16.43
N ILE A 39 -7.28 27.11 16.43
CA ILE A 39 -7.33 25.73 15.95
C ILE A 39 -8.22 24.95 16.92
N ARG A 40 -9.39 24.52 16.46
CA ARG A 40 -10.29 23.68 17.25
C ARG A 40 -10.07 22.22 16.89
N ILE A 41 -9.74 21.40 17.88
CA ILE A 41 -9.68 19.95 17.72
C ILE A 41 -11.11 19.43 17.68
N ASN A 42 -11.49 18.82 16.56
CA ASN A 42 -12.76 18.10 16.45
C ASN A 42 -12.48 16.59 16.44
N THR A 43 -13.26 15.82 17.20
CA THR A 43 -13.10 14.37 17.29
C THR A 43 -14.28 13.70 16.61
N VAL A 44 -13.99 12.74 15.73
CA VAL A 44 -14.98 11.92 15.03
C VAL A 44 -14.77 10.48 15.48
N TYR A 45 -15.81 9.87 16.02
CA TYR A 45 -15.75 8.50 16.52
C TYR A 45 -16.09 7.52 15.39
N GLN A 46 -15.23 6.53 15.18
CA GLN A 46 -15.43 5.43 14.22
C GLN A 46 -15.85 5.92 12.81
N PRO A 47 -15.04 6.78 12.15
CA PRO A 47 -15.38 7.28 10.83
C PRO A 47 -15.45 6.13 9.82
N SER A 48 -16.33 6.29 8.82
CA SER A 48 -16.30 5.40 7.66
C SER A 48 -15.02 5.61 6.83
N MET A 49 -14.63 4.63 6.02
CA MET A 49 -13.41 4.76 5.18
C MET A 49 -13.49 5.98 4.23
N ASN A 50 -14.65 6.20 3.62
CA ASN A 50 -14.86 7.34 2.72
C ASN A 50 -14.78 8.69 3.47
N GLU A 51 -15.31 8.76 4.68
CA GLU A 51 -15.24 9.95 5.52
C GLU A 51 -13.79 10.25 5.94
N TYR A 52 -13.05 9.23 6.36
CA TYR A 52 -11.62 9.36 6.64
C TYR A 52 -10.85 9.87 5.40
N GLU A 53 -11.11 9.33 4.21
CA GLU A 53 -10.44 9.78 2.98
C GLU A 53 -10.75 11.23 2.64
N GLN A 54 -12.00 11.68 2.84
CA GLN A 54 -12.38 13.07 2.64
C GLN A 54 -11.69 14.00 3.64
N LEU A 55 -11.64 13.61 4.92
CA LEU A 55 -10.95 14.37 5.96
C LEU A 55 -9.44 14.41 5.71
N TYR A 56 -8.84 13.30 5.28
CA TYR A 56 -7.42 13.22 4.97
C TYR A 56 -7.05 14.13 3.80
N LYS A 57 -7.87 14.19 2.74
CA LYS A 57 -7.66 15.10 1.61
C LYS A 57 -7.65 16.58 2.03
N ARG A 58 -8.42 16.95 3.06
CA ARG A 58 -8.55 18.35 3.51
C ARG A 58 -7.59 18.74 4.63
N TYR A 59 -7.21 17.79 5.48
CA TYR A 59 -6.48 18.03 6.73
C TYR A 59 -5.28 17.10 6.94
N SER A 60 -4.66 16.59 5.87
CA SER A 60 -3.61 15.56 5.90
C SER A 60 -2.50 15.80 6.94
N SER A 61 -2.07 17.05 7.14
CA SER A 61 -0.99 17.42 8.06
C SER A 61 -1.39 17.44 9.54
N MET A 62 -2.68 17.61 9.85
CA MET A 62 -3.20 17.73 11.21
C MET A 62 -4.08 16.56 11.63
N LEU A 63 -4.57 15.76 10.69
CA LEU A 63 -5.45 14.63 10.95
C LEU A 63 -4.68 13.50 11.63
N THR A 64 -5.17 13.05 12.79
CA THR A 64 -4.64 11.87 13.48
C THR A 64 -5.77 10.87 13.71
N CYS A 65 -5.64 9.69 13.11
CA CYS A 65 -6.56 8.58 13.30
C CYS A 65 -5.79 7.40 13.92
N PRO A 66 -5.78 7.26 15.26
CA PRO A 66 -5.12 6.13 15.91
C PRO A 66 -5.88 4.83 15.62
N CYS A 67 -5.13 3.75 15.40
CA CYS A 67 -5.73 2.43 15.24
C CYS A 67 -6.17 1.87 16.60
N THR A 68 -7.33 1.22 16.66
CA THR A 68 -7.77 0.47 17.85
C THR A 68 -6.91 -0.77 18.10
N ARG A 69 -6.36 -1.34 17.03
CA ARG A 69 -5.41 -2.46 17.05
C ARG A 69 -4.17 -2.07 16.25
N LEU A 70 -3.00 -2.22 16.87
CA LEU A 70 -1.72 -1.93 16.22
C LEU A 70 -1.32 -2.99 15.19
N SER A 71 -1.85 -4.20 15.33
CA SER A 71 -1.52 -5.37 14.53
C SER A 71 -2.79 -5.97 13.95
N ILE A 72 -2.84 -6.12 12.64
CA ILE A 72 -3.97 -6.68 11.90
C ILE A 72 -3.44 -7.81 11.02
N PRO A 73 -4.00 -9.04 11.08
CA PRO A 73 -3.52 -10.12 10.23
C PRO A 73 -3.80 -9.81 8.76
N TYR A 74 -2.83 -10.05 7.87
CA TYR A 74 -2.95 -9.79 6.44
C TYR A 74 -4.15 -10.54 5.81
N SER A 75 -4.49 -11.71 6.33
CA SER A 75 -5.68 -12.48 5.93
C SER A 75 -7.02 -11.76 6.09
N SER A 76 -7.10 -10.73 6.95
CA SER A 76 -8.32 -9.95 7.16
C SER A 76 -8.47 -8.76 6.20
N ILE A 77 -7.39 -8.37 5.51
CA ILE A 77 -7.33 -7.16 4.67
C ILE A 77 -6.99 -7.46 3.21
N ILE A 78 -6.34 -8.59 2.93
CA ILE A 78 -5.88 -8.98 1.59
C ILE A 78 -6.30 -10.42 1.29
N TYR A 79 -6.81 -10.63 0.08
CA TYR A 79 -7.11 -11.95 -0.46
C TYR A 79 -6.13 -12.28 -1.59
N MET A 80 -5.34 -13.34 -1.40
CA MET A 80 -4.41 -13.83 -2.41
C MET A 80 -4.87 -15.18 -2.94
N LYS A 81 -5.02 -15.30 -4.27
CA LYS A 81 -5.32 -16.56 -4.94
C LYS A 81 -4.34 -16.77 -6.11
N PRO A 82 -3.50 -17.81 -6.07
CA PRO A 82 -2.59 -18.09 -7.17
C PRO A 82 -3.37 -18.56 -8.40
N TYR A 83 -2.91 -18.13 -9.58
CA TYR A 83 -3.39 -18.61 -10.87
C TYR A 83 -2.23 -19.24 -11.62
N TYR A 84 -2.40 -20.50 -12.02
CA TYR A 84 -1.39 -21.28 -12.71
C TYR A 84 -1.62 -21.24 -14.23
N HIS A 85 -0.55 -21.45 -15.00
CA HIS A 85 -0.65 -21.48 -16.45
C HIS A 85 -1.57 -22.61 -16.92
N GLN A 86 -2.41 -22.34 -17.93
CA GLN A 86 -3.42 -23.28 -18.43
C GLN A 86 -2.80 -24.62 -18.89
N VAL A 87 -1.55 -24.60 -19.34
CA VAL A 87 -0.83 -25.81 -19.75
C VAL A 87 -0.67 -26.83 -18.61
N CYS A 88 -0.54 -26.38 -17.36
CA CYS A 88 -0.48 -27.26 -16.19
C CYS A 88 -1.82 -27.94 -15.91
N SER A 89 -2.90 -27.44 -16.53
CA SER A 89 -4.23 -28.04 -16.46
C SER A 89 -4.58 -28.86 -17.69
N SER A 90 -3.72 -28.90 -18.71
CA SER A 90 -3.97 -29.57 -19.98
C SER A 90 -3.81 -31.09 -19.88
N ASP A 91 -4.47 -31.81 -20.78
CA ASP A 91 -4.38 -33.26 -20.87
C ASP A 91 -2.94 -33.71 -21.13
N CYS A 92 -2.13 -32.96 -21.89
CA CYS A 92 -0.72 -33.28 -22.15
C CYS A 92 0.14 -33.39 -20.89
N VAL A 93 -0.27 -32.76 -19.78
CA VAL A 93 0.48 -32.68 -18.53
C VAL A 93 -0.17 -33.49 -17.41
N LYS A 94 -1.51 -33.50 -17.36
CA LYS A 94 -2.27 -34.22 -16.33
C LYS A 94 -2.42 -35.70 -16.61
N ASP A 95 -2.40 -36.10 -17.87
CA ASP A 95 -2.76 -37.45 -18.27
C ASP A 95 -1.87 -37.95 -19.42
N ASP A 96 -1.29 -39.13 -19.27
CA ASP A 96 -0.49 -39.76 -20.33
C ASP A 96 -1.35 -40.28 -21.49
N LYS A 97 -2.67 -40.05 -21.47
CA LYS A 97 -3.59 -40.39 -22.58
C LYS A 97 -3.16 -39.86 -23.94
N TRP A 98 -2.50 -38.71 -24.02
CA TRP A 98 -1.96 -38.22 -25.30
C TRP A 98 -0.96 -39.21 -25.92
N LEU A 99 -0.22 -39.94 -25.08
CA LEU A 99 0.72 -40.99 -25.51
C LEU A 99 -0.04 -42.18 -26.09
N LEU A 100 -1.16 -42.59 -25.48
CA LEU A 100 -2.01 -43.68 -25.99
C LEU A 100 -2.58 -43.37 -27.38
N TYR A 101 -3.04 -42.14 -27.62
CA TYR A 101 -3.46 -41.70 -28.96
C TYR A 101 -2.33 -41.76 -29.98
N SER A 102 -1.09 -41.54 -29.53
CA SER A 102 0.10 -41.53 -30.38
C SER A 102 0.65 -42.94 -30.68
N LEU A 103 0.43 -43.91 -29.78
CA LEU A 103 0.89 -45.29 -29.88
C LEU A 103 -0.01 -46.17 -30.77
N GLY A 104 -1.27 -45.79 -30.99
CA GLY A 104 -2.20 -46.50 -31.87
C GLY A 104 -1.88 -46.41 -33.38
N ILE A 105 -0.86 -45.62 -33.75
CA ILE A 105 -0.40 -45.49 -35.13
C ILE A 105 0.84 -46.38 -35.30
N TYR A 106 0.65 -47.56 -35.90
CA TYR A 106 1.70 -48.49 -36.36
C TYR A 106 2.59 -47.81 -37.42
N ALA A 107 3.44 -46.89 -36.98
CA ALA A 107 4.37 -46.15 -37.83
C ALA A 107 5.77 -46.28 -37.23
N ASN A 108 6.74 -46.50 -38.12
CA ASN A 108 8.15 -46.71 -37.80
C ASN A 108 8.69 -45.54 -36.96
N ILE A 109 8.81 -45.76 -35.63
CA ILE A 109 9.18 -44.71 -34.68
C ILE A 109 10.69 -44.47 -34.80
N ASN A 110 11.09 -43.32 -35.34
CA ASN A 110 12.48 -42.89 -35.38
C ASN A 110 12.71 -41.79 -34.32
N GLY A 111 13.95 -41.53 -33.90
CA GLY A 111 14.27 -40.50 -32.88
C GLY A 111 13.94 -39.04 -33.29
N ARG A 112 13.52 -38.81 -34.53
CA ARG A 112 12.95 -37.53 -35.01
C ARG A 112 11.44 -37.45 -34.88
N ASP A 113 10.79 -38.55 -34.51
CA ASP A 113 9.35 -38.61 -34.32
C ASP A 113 8.95 -37.68 -33.16
N PHE A 114 7.95 -36.84 -33.43
CA PHE A 114 7.41 -35.91 -32.45
C PHE A 114 6.98 -36.65 -31.17
N ARG A 115 6.47 -37.88 -31.27
CA ARG A 115 6.02 -38.67 -30.12
C ARG A 115 7.12 -38.91 -29.09
N VAL A 116 8.34 -39.20 -29.56
CA VAL A 116 9.51 -39.42 -28.70
C VAL A 116 9.94 -38.13 -28.03
N ARG A 117 9.98 -37.01 -28.79
CA ARG A 117 10.42 -35.70 -28.25
C ARG A 117 9.37 -35.05 -27.35
N ALA A 118 8.10 -35.15 -27.73
CA ALA A 118 6.96 -34.63 -26.99
C ALA A 118 6.83 -35.30 -25.62
N SER A 119 7.11 -36.59 -25.53
CA SER A 119 7.10 -37.30 -24.24
C SER A 119 8.05 -36.67 -23.23
N THR A 120 9.29 -36.41 -23.64
CA THR A 120 10.30 -35.77 -22.77
C THR A 120 9.90 -34.34 -22.40
N ILE A 121 9.40 -33.57 -23.38
CA ILE A 121 8.99 -32.17 -23.17
C ILE A 121 7.78 -32.08 -22.21
N PHE A 122 6.77 -32.92 -22.41
CA PHE A 122 5.58 -32.92 -21.56
C PHE A 122 5.86 -33.47 -20.16
N THR A 123 6.73 -34.49 -20.03
CA THR A 123 7.20 -34.96 -18.71
C THR A 123 7.95 -33.85 -17.97
N MET A 124 8.83 -33.13 -18.65
CA MET A 124 9.53 -31.99 -18.07
C MET A 124 8.55 -30.89 -17.66
N LEU A 125 7.58 -30.56 -18.51
CA LEU A 125 6.54 -29.58 -18.22
C LEU A 125 5.69 -29.97 -17.02
N GLN A 126 5.34 -31.25 -16.89
CA GLN A 126 4.65 -31.79 -15.73
C GLN A 126 5.43 -31.57 -14.44
N LYS A 127 6.74 -31.89 -14.43
CA LYS A 127 7.61 -31.62 -13.28
C LYS A 127 7.66 -30.13 -12.94
N LEU A 128 7.74 -29.25 -13.92
CA LEU A 128 7.70 -27.80 -13.71
C LEU A 128 6.36 -27.34 -13.12
N CYS A 129 5.24 -27.90 -13.59
CA CYS A 129 3.91 -27.60 -13.09
C CYS A 129 3.71 -28.07 -11.64
N VAL A 130 4.18 -29.27 -11.29
CA VAL A 130 4.15 -29.77 -9.90
C VAL A 130 5.00 -28.88 -9.01
N LEU A 131 6.26 -28.63 -9.40
CA LEU A 131 7.18 -27.81 -8.61
C LEU A 131 6.64 -26.38 -8.39
N SER A 132 6.09 -25.75 -9.44
CA SER A 132 5.51 -24.41 -9.31
C SER A 132 4.25 -24.40 -8.44
N THR A 133 3.45 -25.45 -8.49
CA THR A 133 2.27 -25.60 -7.63
C THR A 133 2.69 -25.75 -6.18
N GLU A 134 3.63 -26.63 -5.87
CA GLU A 134 4.15 -26.85 -4.51
C GLU A 134 4.83 -25.61 -3.93
N LEU A 135 5.67 -24.92 -4.73
CA LEU A 135 6.33 -23.69 -4.31
C LEU A 135 5.35 -22.60 -3.91
N VAL A 136 4.21 -22.52 -4.60
CA VAL A 136 3.20 -21.48 -4.39
C VAL A 136 2.10 -21.91 -3.43
N ALA A 137 1.80 -23.20 -3.28
CA ALA A 137 0.66 -23.70 -2.49
C ALA A 137 0.71 -23.28 -1.01
N ASN A 138 1.90 -23.25 -0.42
CA ASN A 138 2.07 -22.90 1.00
C ASN A 138 2.29 -21.38 1.23
N LYS A 139 2.55 -20.61 0.17
CA LYS A 139 2.89 -19.18 0.29
C LYS A 139 1.71 -18.29 0.69
N PRO A 140 0.46 -18.53 0.24
CA PRO A 140 -0.71 -17.82 0.76
C PRO A 140 -0.92 -18.04 2.26
N ALA A 141 -0.65 -19.25 2.77
CA ALA A 141 -0.76 -19.53 4.21
C ALA A 141 0.30 -18.76 5.01
N ASP A 142 1.55 -18.75 4.53
CA ASP A 142 2.64 -17.95 5.10
C ASP A 142 2.27 -16.46 5.12
N PHE A 143 1.76 -15.92 4.00
CA PHE A 143 1.35 -14.54 3.86
C PHE A 143 0.18 -14.17 4.80
N ASN A 144 -0.81 -15.04 4.92
CA ASN A 144 -1.98 -14.83 5.77
C ASN A 144 -1.66 -14.73 7.27
N ASN A 145 -0.53 -15.33 7.69
CA ASN A 145 -0.02 -15.27 9.06
C ASN A 145 0.78 -13.99 9.35
N LEU A 146 1.18 -13.24 8.31
CA LEU A 146 1.86 -11.97 8.49
C LEU A 146 0.93 -10.97 9.19
N GLN A 147 1.55 -10.08 9.96
CA GLN A 147 0.87 -9.00 10.66
C GLN A 147 1.17 -7.67 9.99
N PHE A 148 0.14 -6.92 9.67
CA PHE A 148 0.23 -5.52 9.28
C PHE A 148 0.27 -4.66 10.54
N ILE A 149 1.40 -3.99 10.76
CA ILE A 149 1.64 -3.19 11.97
C ILE A 149 1.60 -1.71 11.62
N THR A 150 0.63 -0.98 12.17
CA THR A 150 0.58 0.47 12.04
C THR A 150 -0.05 1.14 13.26
N PRO A 151 0.57 2.23 13.78
CA PRO A 151 -0.01 2.99 14.88
C PRO A 151 -1.16 3.91 14.46
N ARG A 152 -1.26 4.20 13.16
CA ARG A 152 -2.25 5.13 12.61
C ARG A 152 -2.87 4.57 11.33
N LEU A 153 -4.11 4.93 11.08
CA LEU A 153 -4.76 4.59 9.82
C LEU A 153 -4.02 5.29 8.68
N ILE A 154 -3.65 4.52 7.67
CA ILE A 154 -3.04 5.03 6.45
C ILE A 154 -4.10 5.16 5.34
N PRO A 155 -3.94 6.13 4.42
CA PRO A 155 -4.77 6.23 3.24
C PRO A 155 -4.72 4.98 2.38
N LYS A 156 -5.85 4.64 1.75
CA LYS A 156 -5.99 3.51 0.84
C LYS A 156 -4.92 3.49 -0.26
N TYR A 157 -4.64 4.64 -0.87
CA TYR A 157 -3.65 4.72 -1.95
C TYR A 157 -2.23 4.35 -1.50
N ILE A 158 -1.85 4.69 -0.26
CA ILE A 158 -0.54 4.31 0.31
C ILE A 158 -0.52 2.82 0.57
N PHE A 159 -1.59 2.29 1.14
CA PHE A 159 -1.73 0.85 1.39
C PHE A 159 -1.66 0.04 0.09
N ASP A 160 -2.39 0.46 -0.95
CA ASP A 160 -2.41 -0.22 -2.25
C ASP A 160 -1.02 -0.15 -2.92
N MET A 161 -0.31 0.98 -2.80
CA MET A 161 1.06 1.15 -3.29
C MET A 161 2.04 0.19 -2.59
N GLN A 162 2.08 0.20 -1.25
CA GLN A 162 2.96 -0.67 -0.47
C GLN A 162 2.67 -2.15 -0.72
N THR A 163 1.40 -2.51 -0.84
CA THR A 163 0.98 -3.88 -1.15
C THR A 163 1.42 -4.28 -2.55
N SER A 164 1.26 -3.41 -3.54
CA SER A 164 1.72 -3.66 -4.91
C SER A 164 3.23 -3.86 -4.99
N GLU A 165 4.01 -3.03 -4.30
CA GLU A 165 5.47 -3.19 -4.22
C GLU A 165 5.87 -4.54 -3.60
N LEU A 166 5.22 -4.94 -2.50
CA LEU A 166 5.45 -6.23 -1.87
C LEU A 166 5.12 -7.39 -2.83
N MET A 167 4.03 -7.30 -3.59
CA MET A 167 3.69 -8.32 -4.59
C MET A 167 4.68 -8.36 -5.75
N GLN A 168 5.20 -7.21 -6.20
CA GLN A 168 6.24 -7.18 -7.22
C GLN A 168 7.55 -7.80 -6.73
N GLN A 169 7.94 -7.55 -5.48
CA GLN A 169 9.10 -8.20 -4.87
C GLN A 169 8.90 -9.71 -4.75
N PHE A 170 7.72 -10.15 -4.32
CA PHE A 170 7.38 -11.57 -4.28
C PHE A 170 7.48 -12.20 -5.67
N HIS A 171 6.89 -11.56 -6.69
CA HIS A 171 7.00 -12.00 -8.08
C HIS A 171 8.47 -12.14 -8.49
N LYS A 172 9.28 -11.11 -8.24
CA LYS A 172 10.70 -11.13 -8.56
C LYS A 172 11.44 -12.25 -7.84
N GLN A 173 11.20 -12.49 -6.56
CA GLN A 173 11.86 -13.58 -5.81
C GLN A 173 11.49 -14.98 -6.35
N VAL A 174 10.24 -15.17 -6.78
CA VAL A 174 9.79 -16.42 -7.40
C VAL A 174 10.43 -16.62 -8.77
N PHE A 175 10.54 -15.55 -9.58
CA PHE A 175 11.00 -15.64 -10.97
C PHE A 175 12.50 -15.42 -11.19
N ASP A 176 13.24 -14.74 -10.30
CA ASP A 176 14.70 -14.59 -10.38
C ASP A 176 15.44 -15.93 -10.17
N LYS A 177 14.80 -16.91 -9.51
CA LYS A 177 15.31 -18.29 -9.44
C LYS A 177 15.29 -19.04 -10.78
N LYS A 178 14.75 -18.46 -11.87
CA LYS A 178 14.73 -19.09 -13.22
C LYS A 178 16.12 -19.44 -13.75
N ASN A 179 17.15 -18.67 -13.44
CA ASN A 179 18.52 -18.97 -13.93
C ASN A 179 19.06 -20.29 -13.38
N ILE A 180 18.71 -20.68 -12.15
CA ILE A 180 19.19 -21.93 -11.56
C ILE A 180 18.49 -23.14 -12.19
N LEU A 181 17.20 -23.02 -12.49
CA LEU A 181 16.44 -24.12 -13.11
C LEU A 181 16.87 -24.36 -14.57
N PHE A 182 17.14 -23.29 -15.32
CA PHE A 182 17.62 -23.40 -16.72
C PHE A 182 19.03 -23.99 -16.79
N ILE A 183 19.91 -23.68 -15.83
CA ILE A 183 21.26 -24.27 -15.74
C ILE A 183 21.19 -25.77 -15.41
N LEU A 184 20.29 -26.19 -14.52
CA LEU A 184 20.12 -27.62 -14.18
C LEU A 184 19.54 -28.45 -15.34
N LEU A 185 18.83 -27.83 -16.27
CA LEU A 185 18.24 -28.48 -17.46
C LEU A 185 19.21 -28.57 -18.64
N ILE A 186 20.35 -27.89 -18.60
CA ILE A 186 21.40 -27.94 -19.64
C ILE A 186 22.54 -28.91 -19.23
N ILE A 187 22.64 -29.27 -17.94
CA ILE A 187 23.73 -30.09 -17.40
C ILE A 187 23.39 -31.59 -17.30
N ASN A 188 22.14 -32.00 -17.56
CA ASN A 188 21.71 -33.41 -17.66
C ASN A 188 21.17 -33.71 -19.06
#